data_AF-A0A3G8JPS4-F1
#
_entry.id   AF-A0A3G8JPS4-F1
#
_cell.length_a   1.000
_cell.length_b   1.000
_cell.length_c   1.000
_cell.angle_alpha   90.00
_cell.angle_beta   90.00
_cell.angle_gamma   90.00
#
_symmetry.space_group_name_H-M   'P 1'
#
loop_
_entity.id
_entity.type
_entity.pdbx_description
1 polymer ?
#
loop_
_entity_poly.entity_id
_entity_poly.type
_entity_poly.pdbx_seq_one_letter_code
_entity_poly.pdbx_strand_id
1 'polypeptide(L)'
;MIAIIVIVVTIVVALFILGGAAWFAWDSDKRVKKFARSTDLVPGKPGRAPADWTTATSKEALLHQRIRYAIADVHANPAIPHDPDVVAVRDRLDDAVFDLDDKLIAVAEMSEGEEKVARLSSAEAAVRVLEELPKKLWEAPKEVQIDDIEKVTSALTRA
;
A
#
# COMPACT_ATOMS: atom_id res chain seq x y z
N MET A 1 -26.19 17.04 40.39
CA MET A 1 -26.06 15.60 40.08
C MET A 1 -25.87 15.36 38.57
N ILE A 2 -26.81 15.81 37.72
CA ILE A 2 -26.73 15.65 36.25
C ILE A 2 -25.45 16.27 35.65
N ALA A 3 -25.07 17.48 36.05
CA ALA A 3 -23.86 18.15 35.56
C ALA A 3 -22.56 17.37 35.88
N ILE A 4 -22.48 16.75 37.06
CA ILE A 4 -21.33 15.93 37.46
C ILE A 4 -21.25 14.67 36.60
N ILE A 5 -22.39 14.03 36.31
CA ILE A 5 -22.46 12.84 35.45
C ILE A 5 -21.99 13.17 34.03
N VAL A 6 -22.44 14.29 33.46
CA VAL A 6 -22.02 14.71 32.11
C VAL A 6 -20.51 14.95 32.04
N ILE A 7 -19.93 15.63 33.03
CA ILE A 7 -18.49 15.88 33.09
C ILE A 7 -17.71 14.56 33.14
N VAL A 8 -18.13 13.62 33.98
CA VAL A 8 -17.48 12.31 34.11
C VAL A 8 -17.56 11.52 32.81
N VAL A 9 -18.72 11.48 32.16
CA VAL A 9 -18.89 10.78 30.87
C VAL A 9 -17.98 11.40 29.79
N THR A 10 -17.94 12.72 29.69
CA THR A 10 -17.08 13.41 28.70
C THR A 10 -15.60 13.12 28.94
N ILE A 11 -15.14 13.11 30.19
CA ILE A 11 -13.75 12.78 30.54
C ILE A 11 -13.44 11.32 30.17
N VAL A 12 -14.34 10.38 30.46
CA VAL A 12 -14.15 8.96 30.13
C VAL A 12 -14.07 8.77 28.61
N VAL A 13 -14.98 9.39 27.85
CA VAL A 13 -14.95 9.33 26.39
C VAL A 13 -13.67 9.96 25.84
N ALA A 14 -13.24 11.11 26.35
CA ALA A 14 -11.99 11.75 25.95
C ALA A 14 -10.77 10.86 26.24
N LEU A 15 -10.74 10.19 27.40
CA LEU A 15 -9.67 9.24 27.75
C LEU A 15 -9.67 8.01 26.85
N PHE A 16 -10.84 7.49 26.46
CA PHE A 16 -10.93 6.38 25.50
C PHE A 16 -10.45 6.79 24.09
N ILE A 17 -10.80 7.99 23.64
CA ILE A 17 -10.33 8.53 22.35
C ILE A 17 -8.81 8.73 22.37
N LEU A 18 -8.27 9.36 23.43
CA LEU A 18 -6.84 9.60 23.59
C LEU A 18 -6.05 8.30 23.75
N GLY A 19 -6.57 7.35 24.53
CA GLY A 19 -5.96 6.03 24.72
C GLY A 19 -5.98 5.20 23.44
N GLY A 20 -7.09 5.21 22.69
CA GLY A 20 -7.21 4.57 21.39
C GLY A 20 -6.24 5.15 20.36
N ALA A 21 -6.13 6.48 20.29
CA ALA A 21 -5.19 7.17 19.39
C ALA A 21 -3.71 6.86 19.72
N ALA A 22 -3.35 6.85 21.01
CA ALA A 22 -1.99 6.52 21.44
C ALA A 22 -1.61 5.07 21.16
N TRP A 23 -2.54 4.13 21.35
CA TRP A 23 -2.35 2.72 21.02
C TRP A 23 -2.21 2.50 19.51
N PHE A 24 -3.05 3.15 18.70
CA PHE A 24 -3.01 3.09 17.24
C PHE A 24 -1.69 3.63 16.67
N ALA A 25 -1.18 4.75 17.22
CA ALA A 25 0.11 5.30 16.82
C ALA A 25 1.29 4.36 17.12
N TRP A 26 1.28 3.71 18.29
CA TRP A 26 2.34 2.78 18.69
C TRP A 26 2.34 1.47 17.90
N ASP A 27 1.15 0.93 17.61
CA ASP A 27 0.99 -0.31 16.85
C ASP A 27 1.37 -0.13 15.36
N SER A 28 1.04 1.04 14.80
CA SER A 28 1.44 1.42 13.44
C SER A 28 2.97 1.55 13.31
N ASP A 29 3.64 2.17 14.28
CA ASP A 29 5.10 2.34 14.29
C ASP A 29 5.86 0.99 14.29
N LYS A 30 5.35 -0.02 15.00
CA LYS A 30 5.95 -1.37 15.00
C LYS A 30 5.79 -2.10 13.67
N ARG A 31 4.59 -2.03 13.06
CA ARG A 31 4.33 -2.67 11.76
C ARG A 31 5.17 -2.03 10.65
N VAL A 32 5.20 -0.70 10.60
CA VAL A 32 6.01 0.05 9.63
C VAL A 32 7.49 -0.26 9.79
N LYS A 33 8.02 -0.27 11.02
CA LYS A 33 9.43 -0.62 11.29
C LYS A 33 9.80 -2.07 10.95
N LYS A 34 8.85 -3.00 10.96
CA LYS A 34 9.07 -4.40 10.56
C LYS A 34 9.05 -4.51 9.04
N PHE A 35 8.11 -3.85 8.37
CA PHE A 35 8.02 -3.84 6.91
C PHE A 35 9.23 -3.12 6.27
N ALA A 36 9.62 -1.96 6.82
CA ALA A 36 10.81 -1.23 6.39
C ALA A 36 12.12 -2.03 6.53
N ARG A 37 12.17 -3.01 7.42
CA ARG A 37 13.30 -3.94 7.61
C ARG A 37 13.14 -5.28 6.89
N SER A 38 11.99 -5.51 6.25
CA SER A 38 11.71 -6.71 5.46
C SER A 38 12.02 -6.49 3.99
N THR A 39 12.17 -7.59 3.25
CA THR A 39 12.16 -7.62 1.78
C THR A 39 10.78 -7.99 1.23
N ASP A 40 9.73 -7.84 2.04
CA ASP A 40 8.36 -8.15 1.64
C ASP A 40 7.87 -7.12 0.63
N LEU A 41 7.32 -7.58 -0.49
CA LEU A 41 6.70 -6.70 -1.49
C LEU A 41 5.33 -6.23 -0.99
N VAL A 42 4.52 -7.18 -0.55
CA VAL A 42 3.22 -6.99 0.09
C VAL A 42 3.34 -7.40 1.56
N PRO A 43 2.71 -6.72 2.52
CA PRO A 43 2.84 -7.08 3.94
C PRO A 43 2.62 -8.58 4.21
N GLY A 44 3.66 -9.28 4.67
CA GLY A 44 3.62 -10.72 4.98
C GLY A 44 3.85 -11.65 3.78
N LYS A 45 4.07 -11.13 2.57
CA LYS A 45 4.44 -11.88 1.37
C LYS A 45 5.85 -11.44 0.90
N PRO A 46 6.87 -12.31 0.94
CA PRO A 46 8.22 -11.96 0.51
C PRO A 46 8.26 -11.58 -0.97
N GLY A 47 9.01 -10.53 -1.31
CA GLY A 47 9.25 -10.11 -2.69
C GLY A 47 10.24 -11.03 -3.43
N ARG A 48 10.30 -10.87 -4.76
CA ARG A 48 11.25 -11.59 -5.64
C ARG A 48 12.42 -10.72 -6.10
N ALA A 49 12.32 -9.41 -5.90
CA ALA A 49 13.38 -8.47 -6.23
C ALA A 49 14.68 -8.74 -5.45
N PRO A 50 15.85 -8.43 -6.05
CA PRO A 50 17.13 -8.48 -5.36
C PRO A 50 17.13 -7.73 -4.03
N ALA A 51 17.75 -8.31 -2.99
CA ALA A 51 17.72 -7.75 -1.64
C ALA A 51 18.37 -6.35 -1.54
N ASP A 52 19.34 -6.06 -2.40
CA ASP A 52 20.02 -4.76 -2.49
C ASP A 52 19.11 -3.64 -3.00
N TRP A 53 18.00 -3.95 -3.70
CA TRP A 53 17.00 -2.97 -4.15
C TRP A 53 16.33 -2.20 -3.01
N THR A 54 16.41 -2.71 -1.78
CA THR A 54 15.94 -1.99 -0.58
C THR A 54 16.72 -0.70 -0.30
N THR A 55 17.93 -0.57 -0.85
CA THR A 55 18.83 0.57 -0.61
C THR A 55 19.46 1.14 -1.89
N ALA A 56 19.37 0.41 -3.00
CA ALA A 56 19.88 0.86 -4.29
C ALA A 56 19.09 2.06 -4.86
N THR A 57 19.76 2.82 -5.72
CA THR A 57 19.23 4.02 -6.38
C THR A 57 19.01 3.85 -7.88
N SER A 58 19.04 2.62 -8.38
CA SER A 58 18.63 2.33 -9.76
C SER A 58 17.14 2.65 -9.94
N LYS A 59 16.71 2.92 -11.18
CA LYS A 59 15.32 3.30 -11.45
C LYS A 59 14.36 2.18 -11.05
N GLU A 60 14.75 0.94 -11.32
CA GLU A 60 14.03 -0.28 -10.97
C GLU A 60 13.87 -0.41 -9.46
N ALA A 61 14.96 -0.25 -8.70
CA ALA A 61 14.93 -0.32 -7.24
C ALA A 61 14.04 0.77 -6.62
N LEU A 62 14.08 1.99 -7.15
CA LEU A 62 13.22 3.08 -6.70
C LEU A 62 11.74 2.80 -7.00
N LEU A 63 11.42 2.25 -8.17
CA LEU A 63 10.05 1.85 -8.51
C LEU A 63 9.56 0.70 -7.60
N HIS A 64 10.39 -0.30 -7.35
CA HIS A 64 10.11 -1.37 -6.40
C HIS A 64 9.80 -0.83 -5.00
N GLN A 65 10.65 0.05 -4.46
CA GLN A 65 10.43 0.68 -3.15
C GLN A 65 9.10 1.44 -3.12
N ARG A 66 8.76 2.18 -4.18
CA ARG A 66 7.49 2.92 -4.28
C ARG A 66 6.28 2.01 -4.29
N ILE A 67 6.33 0.91 -5.05
CA ILE A 67 5.29 -0.12 -5.06
C ILE A 67 5.07 -0.66 -3.65
N ARG A 68 6.15 -1.01 -2.93
CA ARG A 68 6.11 -1.51 -1.56
C ARG A 68 5.40 -0.56 -0.60
N TYR A 69 5.72 0.72 -0.64
CA TYR A 69 5.08 1.71 0.23
C TYR A 69 3.60 1.88 -0.12
N ALA A 70 3.29 2.02 -1.42
CA ALA A 70 1.90 2.21 -1.85
C ALA A 70 1.00 1.02 -1.48
N ILE A 71 1.46 -0.23 -1.68
CA ILE A 71 0.67 -1.41 -1.32
C ILE A 71 0.58 -1.58 0.20
N ALA A 72 1.63 -1.23 0.96
CA ALA A 72 1.54 -1.21 2.41
C ALA A 72 0.47 -0.22 2.91
N ASP A 73 0.35 0.95 2.27
CA ASP A 73 -0.69 1.94 2.61
C ASP A 73 -2.10 1.44 2.25
N VAL A 74 -2.26 0.70 1.14
CA VAL A 74 -3.54 0.01 0.84
C VAL A 74 -3.90 -0.96 1.95
N HIS A 75 -2.97 -1.81 2.38
CA HIS A 75 -3.22 -2.81 3.44
C HIS A 75 -3.39 -2.19 4.84
N ALA A 76 -2.81 -1.01 5.07
CA ALA A 76 -2.98 -0.26 6.31
C ALA A 76 -4.31 0.50 6.38
N ASN A 77 -5.06 0.59 5.27
CA ASN A 77 -6.30 1.35 5.22
C ASN A 77 -7.39 0.68 6.09
N PRO A 78 -7.88 1.35 7.15
CA PRO A 78 -8.88 0.80 8.06
C PRO A 78 -10.30 0.72 7.46
N ALA A 79 -10.54 1.26 6.26
CA ALA A 79 -11.82 1.16 5.56
C ALA A 79 -12.01 -0.20 4.86
N ILE A 80 -10.93 -0.93 4.61
CA ILE A 80 -10.87 -2.21 3.88
C ILE A 80 -11.02 -3.50 4.74
N PRO A 81 -10.68 -3.59 6.04
CA PRO A 81 -10.36 -4.88 6.68
C PRO A 81 -11.50 -5.89 6.90
N HIS A 82 -12.76 -5.62 6.54
CA HIS A 82 -13.89 -6.44 6.99
C HIS A 82 -14.91 -6.85 5.93
N ASP A 83 -14.74 -6.41 4.68
CA ASP A 83 -15.65 -6.79 3.59
C ASP A 83 -15.00 -7.86 2.68
N PRO A 84 -15.57 -9.07 2.58
CA PRO A 84 -15.01 -10.15 1.77
C PRO A 84 -14.81 -9.81 0.29
N ASP A 85 -15.68 -8.98 -0.30
CA ASP A 85 -15.59 -8.63 -1.72
C ASP A 85 -14.43 -7.65 -1.96
N VAL A 86 -14.27 -6.68 -1.06
CA VAL A 86 -13.15 -5.73 -1.12
C VAL A 86 -11.81 -6.45 -0.88
N VAL A 87 -11.79 -7.42 0.03
CA VAL A 87 -10.61 -8.28 0.24
C VAL A 87 -10.27 -9.06 -1.02
N ALA A 88 -11.26 -9.69 -1.67
CA ALA A 88 -11.03 -10.47 -2.88
C ALA A 88 -10.47 -9.63 -4.06
N VAL A 89 -10.90 -8.38 -4.21
CA VAL A 89 -10.34 -7.48 -5.25
C VAL A 89 -8.95 -6.97 -4.88
N ARG A 90 -8.68 -6.74 -3.59
CA ARG A 90 -7.34 -6.38 -3.10
C ARG A 90 -6.35 -7.53 -3.30
N ASP A 91 -6.77 -8.78 -3.11
CA ASP A 91 -5.88 -9.91 -3.34
C ASP A 91 -5.49 -10.03 -4.83
N ARG A 92 -6.40 -9.68 -5.76
CA ARG A 92 -6.05 -9.54 -7.20
C ARG A 92 -5.10 -8.38 -7.47
N LEU A 93 -5.23 -7.28 -6.72
CA LEU A 93 -4.29 -6.17 -6.79
C LEU A 93 -2.88 -6.60 -6.32
N ASP A 94 -2.79 -7.39 -5.25
CA ASP A 94 -1.52 -7.94 -4.78
C ASP A 94 -0.84 -8.76 -5.88
N ASP A 95 -1.59 -9.63 -6.57
CA ASP A 95 -1.06 -10.44 -7.68
C ASP A 95 -0.53 -9.55 -8.82
N ALA A 96 -1.29 -8.51 -9.21
CA ALA A 96 -0.86 -7.57 -10.24
C ALA A 96 0.37 -6.73 -9.83
N VAL A 97 0.53 -6.46 -8.53
CA VAL A 97 1.73 -5.83 -7.96
C VAL A 97 2.94 -6.74 -8.09
N PHE A 98 2.80 -8.04 -7.82
CA PHE A 98 3.87 -9.02 -8.05
C PHE A 98 4.25 -9.12 -9.52
N ASP A 99 3.27 -9.15 -10.42
CA ASP A 99 3.52 -9.19 -11.86
C ASP A 99 4.28 -7.95 -12.36
N LEU A 100 3.95 -6.76 -11.83
CA LEU A 100 4.70 -5.54 -12.15
C LEU A 100 6.13 -5.58 -11.61
N ASP A 101 6.34 -6.09 -10.39
CA ASP A 101 7.67 -6.23 -9.80
C ASP A 101 8.53 -7.21 -10.62
N ASP A 102 7.96 -8.33 -11.07
CA ASP A 102 8.64 -9.29 -11.94
C ASP A 102 9.04 -8.65 -13.29
N LYS A 103 8.20 -7.78 -13.85
CA LYS A 103 8.55 -7.00 -15.05
C LYS A 103 9.72 -6.05 -14.77
N LEU A 104 9.78 -5.40 -13.61
CA LEU A 104 10.91 -4.54 -13.24
C LEU A 104 12.21 -5.35 -13.13
N ILE A 105 12.15 -6.55 -12.54
CA ILE A 105 13.30 -7.46 -12.46
C ILE A 105 13.76 -7.84 -13.87
N ALA A 106 12.84 -8.20 -14.76
CA ALA A 106 13.18 -8.51 -16.15
C ALA A 106 13.80 -7.31 -16.89
N VAL A 107 13.32 -6.08 -16.61
CA VAL A 107 13.85 -4.84 -17.18
C VAL A 107 15.26 -4.52 -16.67
N ALA A 108 15.58 -4.89 -15.43
CA ALA A 108 16.92 -4.70 -14.87
C ALA A 108 18.00 -5.50 -15.64
N GLU A 109 17.63 -6.68 -16.14
CA GLU A 109 18.52 -7.55 -16.94
C GLU A 109 18.63 -7.12 -18.42
N MET A 110 17.84 -6.14 -18.85
CA MET A 110 17.91 -5.62 -20.22
C MET A 110 19.12 -4.71 -20.41
N SER A 111 19.71 -4.77 -21.61
CA SER A 111 20.69 -3.77 -22.05
C SER A 111 20.06 -2.38 -22.10
N GLU A 112 20.86 -1.36 -21.78
CA GLU A 112 20.45 0.04 -21.91
C GLU A 112 20.00 0.35 -23.35
N GLY A 113 18.86 1.03 -23.48
CA GLY A 113 18.28 1.35 -24.78
C GLY A 113 16.85 1.90 -24.69
N GLU A 114 16.29 2.29 -25.83
CA GLU A 114 14.95 2.91 -25.92
C GLU A 114 13.84 2.00 -25.37
N GLU A 115 13.94 0.68 -25.59
CA GLU A 115 12.96 -0.28 -25.09
C GLU A 115 12.94 -0.32 -23.56
N LYS A 116 14.12 -0.34 -22.92
CA LYS A 116 14.25 -0.30 -21.46
C LYS A 116 13.62 0.99 -20.91
N VAL A 117 13.92 2.12 -21.54
CA VAL A 117 13.35 3.44 -21.16
C VAL A 117 11.83 3.44 -21.29
N ALA A 118 11.28 2.89 -22.38
CA ALA A 118 9.85 2.82 -22.61
C ALA A 118 9.14 1.95 -21.55
N ARG A 119 9.70 0.77 -21.23
CA ARG A 119 9.15 -0.12 -20.20
C ARG A 119 9.20 0.50 -18.81
N LEU A 120 10.31 1.15 -18.44
CA LEU A 120 10.41 1.89 -17.17
C LEU A 120 9.41 3.04 -17.09
N SER A 121 9.19 3.76 -18.19
CA SER A 121 8.21 4.84 -18.24
C SER A 121 6.77 4.34 -18.09
N SER A 122 6.45 3.19 -18.71
CA SER A 122 5.17 2.49 -18.56
C SER A 122 4.93 2.06 -17.11
N ALA A 123 5.91 1.40 -16.51
CA ALA A 123 5.87 1.00 -15.11
C ALA A 123 5.71 2.21 -14.18
N GLU A 124 6.48 3.29 -14.39
CA GLU A 124 6.37 4.51 -13.59
C GLU A 124 4.96 5.11 -13.64
N ALA A 125 4.34 5.15 -14.82
CA ALA A 125 2.97 5.65 -14.97
C ALA A 125 1.97 4.79 -14.18
N ALA A 126 2.11 3.46 -14.20
CA ALA A 126 1.25 2.56 -13.45
C ALA A 126 1.47 2.65 -11.93
N VAL A 127 2.73 2.80 -11.49
CA VAL A 127 3.07 3.03 -10.06
C VAL A 127 2.42 4.33 -9.56
N ARG A 128 2.42 5.41 -10.34
CA ARG A 128 1.73 6.66 -9.96
C ARG A 128 0.23 6.45 -9.74
N VAL A 129 -0.41 5.59 -10.53
CA VAL A 129 -1.84 5.27 -10.34
C VAL A 129 -2.06 4.48 -9.04
N LEU A 130 -1.15 3.55 -8.73
CA LEU A 130 -1.17 2.80 -7.47
C LEU A 130 -0.96 3.70 -6.24
N GLU A 131 -0.05 4.67 -6.31
CA GLU A 131 0.23 5.61 -5.21
C GLU A 131 -0.97 6.49 -4.83
N GLU A 132 -1.86 6.78 -5.78
CA GLU A 132 -3.08 7.55 -5.51
C GLU A 132 -4.22 6.70 -4.90
N LEU A 133 -4.11 5.36 -4.99
CA LEU A 133 -5.17 4.45 -4.56
C LEU A 133 -5.48 4.55 -3.05
N PRO A 134 -4.49 4.50 -2.12
CA PRO A 134 -4.78 4.54 -0.68
C PRO A 134 -5.65 5.72 -0.27
N LYS A 135 -5.39 6.90 -0.85
CA LYS A 135 -6.15 8.13 -0.60
C LYS A 135 -7.60 8.00 -1.06
N LYS A 136 -7.84 7.45 -2.25
CA LYS A 136 -9.19 7.25 -2.79
C LYS A 136 -10.00 6.28 -1.94
N LEU A 137 -9.37 5.21 -1.45
CA LEU A 137 -10.05 4.18 -0.66
C LEU A 137 -10.53 4.69 0.70
N TRP A 138 -9.85 5.68 1.29
CA TRP A 138 -10.22 6.24 2.59
C TRP A 138 -11.60 6.93 2.60
N GLU A 139 -11.94 7.60 1.50
CA GLU A 139 -13.12 8.47 1.42
C GLU A 139 -14.29 7.82 0.65
N ALA A 140 -14.04 6.67 0.02
CA ALA A 140 -14.95 6.06 -0.94
C ALA A 140 -15.95 5.07 -0.31
N PRO A 141 -17.21 5.03 -0.78
CA PRO A 141 -18.12 3.90 -0.56
C PRO A 141 -17.57 2.59 -1.14
N LYS A 142 -18.07 1.44 -0.66
CA LYS A 142 -17.60 0.10 -1.04
C LYS A 142 -17.52 -0.10 -2.56
N GLU A 143 -18.58 0.24 -3.28
CA GLU A 143 -18.68 0.02 -4.73
C GLU A 143 -17.59 0.81 -5.46
N VAL A 144 -17.32 2.04 -5.01
CA VAL A 144 -16.26 2.90 -5.55
C VAL A 144 -14.88 2.37 -5.19
N GLN A 145 -14.69 1.80 -3.99
CA GLN A 145 -13.44 1.15 -3.61
C GLN A 145 -13.12 -0.03 -4.53
N ILE A 146 -14.11 -0.88 -4.81
CA ILE A 146 -13.95 -2.02 -5.72
C ILE A 146 -13.57 -1.54 -7.12
N ASP A 147 -14.33 -0.60 -7.67
CA ASP A 147 -14.07 -0.03 -8.99
C ASP A 147 -12.66 0.58 -9.09
N ASP A 148 -12.22 1.30 -8.07
CA ASP A 148 -10.91 1.94 -8.08
C ASP A 148 -9.77 0.93 -7.93
N ILE A 149 -9.92 -0.11 -7.08
CA ILE A 149 -8.96 -1.21 -7.00
C ILE A 149 -8.85 -1.94 -8.34
N GLU A 150 -9.97 -2.22 -9.01
CA GLU A 150 -9.97 -2.92 -10.30
C GLU A 150 -9.38 -2.07 -11.44
N LYS A 151 -9.62 -0.75 -11.44
CA LYS A 151 -8.98 0.18 -12.37
C LYS A 151 -7.46 0.20 -12.20
N VAL A 152 -6.97 0.26 -10.96
CA VAL A 152 -5.53 0.22 -10.67
C VAL A 152 -4.94 -1.14 -11.06
N THR A 153 -5.60 -2.23 -10.69
CA THR A 153 -5.20 -3.60 -11.06
C THR A 153 -5.03 -3.73 -12.58
N SER A 154 -5.99 -3.20 -13.34
CA SER A 154 -5.93 -3.15 -14.82
C SER A 154 -4.79 -2.27 -15.34
N ALA A 155 -4.45 -1.18 -14.66
CA ALA A 155 -3.33 -0.32 -15.03
C ALA A 155 -1.99 -1.03 -14.82
N LEU A 156 -1.80 -1.71 -13.68
CA LEU A 156 -0.58 -2.48 -13.37
C LEU A 156 -0.37 -3.65 -14.35
N THR A 157 -1.45 -4.35 -14.68
CA THR A 157 -1.38 -5.51 -15.59
C THR A 157 -0.95 -5.11 -17.01
N ARG A 158 -1.38 -3.94 -17.48
CA ARG A 158 -1.07 -3.42 -18.83
C ARG A 158 0.31 -2.77 -18.94
N ALA A 159 0.93 -2.43 -17.82
CA ALA A 159 2.21 -1.75 -17.77
C ALA A 159 3.35 -2.64 -18.30
#